data_AF-A0ABD4ZHM9-F1
#
_entry.id   AF-A0ABD4ZHM9-F1
#
_cell.length_a   1.000
_cell.length_b   1.000
_cell.length_c   1.000
_cell.angle_alpha   90.00
_cell.angle_beta   90.00
_cell.angle_gamma   90.00
#
_symmetry.space_group_name_H-M   'P 1'
#
loop_
_entity.id
_entity.type
_entity.pdbx_description
1 polymer ?
#
loop_
_entity_poly.entity_id
_entity_poly.type
_entity_poly.pdbx_seq_one_letter_code
_entity_poly.pdbx_strand_id
1 'polypeptide(L)'
;KTLSVTSQNAITNGGVMQGDAMVLGAGEAFTNNGTLTAGKGNSVFSAQRLFLNAPGSLQAGGDVSLNSRSDITISGFTGTAGSL
;
A
#
# COMPACT_ATOMS: atom_id res chain seq x y z
N LYS A 1 6.36 -4.10 14.36
CA LYS A 1 6.03 -5.43 13.76
C LYS A 1 5.55 -5.23 12.33
N THR A 2 6.12 -5.94 11.37
CA THR A 2 5.75 -5.87 9.95
C THR A 2 4.48 -6.67 9.67
N LEU A 3 3.55 -6.08 8.90
CA LEU A 3 2.45 -6.81 8.28
C LEU A 3 2.88 -7.26 6.89
N SER A 4 2.76 -8.55 6.58
CA SER A 4 3.10 -9.12 5.27
C SER A 4 1.90 -9.83 4.68
N VAL A 5 1.48 -9.45 3.48
CA VAL A 5 0.38 -10.08 2.75
C VAL A 5 0.79 -10.27 1.31
N THR A 6 0.80 -11.50 0.82
CA THR A 6 1.18 -11.81 -0.56
C THR A 6 0.17 -12.74 -1.21
N SER A 7 -0.15 -12.49 -2.48
CA SER A 7 -1.02 -13.33 -3.30
C SER A 7 -0.46 -13.41 -4.72
N GLN A 8 -0.62 -14.55 -5.39
CA GLN A 8 -0.35 -14.67 -6.82
C GLN A 8 -1.44 -14.03 -7.69
N ASN A 9 -2.60 -13.73 -7.11
CA ASN A 9 -3.73 -13.10 -7.78
C ASN A 9 -3.85 -11.63 -7.35
N ALA A 10 -4.98 -11.01 -7.69
CA ALA A 10 -5.34 -9.71 -7.16
C ALA A 10 -5.55 -9.71 -5.64
N ILE A 11 -5.32 -8.55 -5.02
CA ILE A 11 -5.65 -8.26 -3.63
C ILE A 11 -6.54 -7.03 -3.60
N THR A 12 -7.63 -7.08 -2.83
CA THR A 12 -8.48 -5.93 -2.55
C THR A 12 -8.54 -5.70 -1.05
N ASN A 13 -8.01 -4.57 -0.58
CA ASN A 13 -8.25 -4.10 0.77
C ASN A 13 -9.48 -3.20 0.80
N GLY A 14 -10.57 -3.65 1.43
CA GLY A 14 -11.74 -2.83 1.74
C GLY A 14 -11.84 -2.46 3.23
N GLY A 15 -10.87 -2.87 4.05
CA GLY A 15 -10.89 -2.70 5.50
C GLY A 15 -9.66 -1.95 5.99
N VAL A 16 -9.18 -2.33 7.18
CA VAL A 16 -8.04 -1.70 7.84
C VAL A 16 -6.87 -2.68 7.89
N MET A 17 -5.72 -2.27 7.35
CA MET A 17 -4.44 -2.95 7.52
C MET A 17 -3.50 -2.04 8.32
N GLN A 18 -2.88 -2.57 9.36
CA GLN A 18 -1.96 -1.83 10.22
C GLN A 18 -0.70 -2.64 10.50
N GLY A 19 0.44 -1.96 10.47
CA GLY A 19 1.74 -2.53 10.79
C GLY A 19 2.73 -1.40 11.09
N ASP A 20 3.87 -1.73 11.68
CA ASP A 20 4.97 -0.77 11.81
C ASP A 20 5.68 -0.56 10.45
N ALA A 21 5.71 -1.62 9.65
CA ALA A 21 6.04 -1.64 8.23
C ALA A 21 5.00 -2.53 7.51
N MET A 22 4.84 -2.36 6.20
CA MET A 22 3.99 -3.22 5.37
C MET A 22 4.76 -3.78 4.19
N VAL A 23 4.59 -5.08 3.93
CA VAL A 23 5.06 -5.73 2.71
C VAL A 23 3.86 -6.37 2.03
N LEU A 24 3.32 -5.70 1.01
CA LEU A 24 2.12 -6.13 0.31
C LEU A 24 2.46 -6.50 -1.14
N GLY A 25 2.13 -7.72 -1.55
CA GLY A 25 2.46 -8.27 -2.87
C GLY A 25 1.26 -8.89 -3.57
N ALA A 26 0.92 -8.43 -4.77
CA ALA A 26 -0.10 -9.06 -5.62
C ALA A 26 0.52 -9.47 -6.97
N GLY A 27 0.19 -10.66 -7.47
CA GLY A 27 0.63 -11.06 -8.81
C GLY A 27 -0.09 -10.28 -9.91
N GLU A 28 -1.33 -9.86 -9.65
CA GLU A 28 -2.14 -9.02 -10.53
C GLU A 28 -2.29 -7.59 -9.95
N ALA A 29 -3.52 -7.08 -9.81
CA ALA A 29 -3.78 -5.77 -9.24
C ALA A 29 -3.81 -5.81 -7.70
N PHE A 30 -3.20 -4.81 -7.06
CA PHE A 30 -3.47 -4.50 -5.66
C PHE A 30 -4.35 -3.26 -5.60
N THR A 31 -5.55 -3.41 -5.04
CA THR A 31 -6.55 -2.34 -4.91
C THR A 31 -6.76 -1.99 -3.45
N ASN A 32 -6.54 -0.73 -3.09
CA ASN A 32 -6.88 -0.20 -1.78
C ASN A 32 -8.11 0.71 -1.87
N ASN A 33 -9.19 0.27 -1.24
CA ASN A 33 -10.42 1.04 -1.01
C ASN A 33 -10.64 1.31 0.49
N GLY A 34 -9.72 0.90 1.36
CA GLY A 34 -9.79 1.06 2.81
C GLY A 34 -8.56 1.80 3.37
N THR A 35 -8.20 1.52 4.62
CA THR A 35 -7.11 2.23 5.32
C THR A 35 -5.87 1.36 5.42
N LEU A 36 -4.73 1.93 5.05
CA LEU A 36 -3.40 1.36 5.26
C LEU A 36 -2.64 2.32 6.18
N THR A 37 -2.23 1.84 7.35
CA THR A 37 -1.44 2.63 8.31
C THR A 37 -0.15 1.92 8.68
N ALA A 38 0.97 2.46 8.19
CA ALA A 38 2.31 2.04 8.54
C ALA A 38 2.92 2.95 9.61
N GLY A 39 3.66 2.36 10.55
CA GLY A 39 4.48 3.06 11.53
C GLY A 39 5.76 3.65 10.92
N LYS A 40 6.87 3.61 11.65
CA LYS A 40 8.14 4.21 11.22
C LYS A 40 8.95 3.32 10.27
N GLY A 41 8.55 2.06 10.12
CA GLY A 41 9.24 1.12 9.26
C GLY A 41 8.90 1.33 7.78
N ASN A 42 9.87 1.02 6.92
CA ASN A 42 9.73 1.17 5.48
C ASN A 42 8.73 0.16 4.93
N SER A 43 7.85 0.62 4.05
CA SER A 43 6.78 -0.19 3.48
C SER A 43 6.95 -0.36 1.98
N VAL A 44 6.69 -1.58 1.49
CA VAL A 44 6.85 -1.98 0.09
C VAL A 44 5.54 -2.57 -0.42
N PHE A 45 5.06 -2.01 -1.53
CA PHE A 45 3.84 -2.44 -2.21
C PHE A 45 4.25 -2.86 -3.62
N SER A 46 4.03 -4.12 -3.99
CA SER A 46 4.43 -4.67 -5.29
C SER A 46 3.26 -5.32 -5.98
N ALA A 47 2.96 -4.91 -7.22
CA ALA A 47 1.87 -5.49 -8.00
C ALA A 47 2.11 -5.38 -9.51
N GLN A 48 1.28 -6.04 -10.32
CA GLN A 48 1.20 -5.71 -11.75
C GLN A 48 0.62 -4.31 -11.95
N ARG A 49 -0.39 -3.94 -11.17
CA ARG A 49 -1.00 -2.59 -11.13
C ARG A 49 -1.31 -2.21 -9.68
N LEU A 50 -1.06 -0.96 -9.32
CA LEU A 50 -1.36 -0.43 -8.00
C LEU A 50 -2.50 0.59 -8.11
N PHE A 51 -3.61 0.33 -7.42
CA PHE A 51 -4.76 1.22 -7.35
C PHE A 51 -4.98 1.68 -5.91
N LEU A 52 -4.57 2.90 -5.58
CA LEU A 52 -4.90 3.58 -4.32
C LEU A 52 -6.10 4.48 -4.57
N ASN A 53 -7.29 3.90 -4.54
CA ASN A 53 -8.53 4.57 -4.98
C ASN A 53 -8.98 5.66 -4.01
N ALA A 54 -9.83 6.57 -4.50
CA ALA A 54 -10.33 7.71 -3.73
C ALA A 54 -10.93 7.37 -2.35
N PRO A 55 -11.70 6.27 -2.16
CA PRO A 55 -12.19 5.89 -0.83
C PRO A 55 -11.08 5.40 0.13
N GLY A 56 -9.92 4.99 -0.41
CA GLY A 56 -8.83 4.46 0.37
C GLY A 56 -7.80 5.51 0.81
N SER A 57 -7.00 5.15 1.80
CA SER A 57 -5.87 5.95 2.27
C SER A 57 -4.64 5.10 2.59
N LEU A 58 -3.46 5.70 2.43
CA LEU A 58 -2.18 5.20 2.90
C LEU A 58 -1.48 6.30 3.71
N GLN A 59 -1.23 6.02 4.99
CA GLN A 59 -0.41 6.85 5.86
C GLN A 59 0.77 6.02 6.35
N ALA A 60 1.99 6.55 6.19
CA ALA A 60 3.19 5.92 6.70
C ALA A 60 4.06 6.91 7.48
N GLY A 61 4.69 6.45 8.55
CA GLY A 61 5.73 7.21 9.25
C GLY A 61 7.12 7.09 8.61
N GLY A 62 7.40 5.98 7.93
CA GLY A 62 8.64 5.73 7.20
C GLY A 62 8.49 5.88 5.67
N ASP A 63 9.49 5.40 4.93
CA ASP A 63 9.48 5.43 3.47
C ASP A 63 8.43 4.47 2.90
N VAL A 64 7.87 4.84 1.74
CA VAL A 64 6.93 4.01 0.99
C VAL A 64 7.47 3.80 -0.42
N SER A 65 7.64 2.53 -0.79
CA SER A 65 7.99 2.12 -2.14
C SER A 65 6.78 1.49 -2.83
N LEU A 66 6.35 2.10 -3.94
CA LEU A 66 5.27 1.61 -4.80
C LEU A 66 5.90 1.04 -6.08
N ASN A 67 5.93 -0.29 -6.19
CA ASN A 67 6.53 -1.00 -7.33
C ASN A 67 5.40 -1.58 -8.19
N SER A 68 5.24 -1.04 -9.39
CA SER A 68 4.29 -1.56 -10.39
C SER A 68 5.02 -2.01 -11.64
N ARG A 69 4.50 -3.07 -12.27
CA ARG A 69 4.97 -3.55 -13.59
C ARG A 69 4.19 -2.92 -14.76
N SER A 70 3.14 -2.16 -14.47
CA SER A 70 2.30 -1.45 -15.45
C SER A 70 2.03 -0.04 -14.95
N ASP A 71 0.96 0.18 -14.19
CA ASP A 71 0.49 1.51 -13.79
C ASP A 71 0.38 1.64 -12.28
N ILE A 72 0.50 2.88 -11.81
CA ILE A 72 0.21 3.30 -10.44
C ILE A 72 -0.81 4.43 -10.52
N THR A 73 -2.01 4.19 -9.98
CA THR A 73 -3.03 5.22 -9.84
C THR A 73 -3.21 5.56 -8.38
N ILE A 74 -3.06 6.84 -8.06
CA ILE A 74 -3.30 7.39 -6.72
C ILE A 74 -4.41 8.42 -6.84
N SER A 75 -5.60 8.04 -6.36
CA SER A 75 -6.77 8.90 -6.30
C SER A 75 -7.21 9.19 -4.86
N GLY A 76 -6.76 8.38 -3.89
CA GLY A 76 -6.93 8.62 -2.46
C GLY A 76 -5.72 9.30 -1.82
N PHE A 77 -5.82 9.60 -0.52
CA PHE A 77 -4.70 10.18 0.22
C PHE A 77 -3.55 9.18 0.36
N THR A 78 -2.34 9.58 -0.04
CA THR A 78 -1.10 8.83 0.21
C THR A 78 -0.06 9.79 0.78
N GLY A 79 0.30 9.62 2.05
CA GLY A 79 1.22 10.51 2.75
C GLY A 79 2.23 9.75 3.61
N THR A 80 3.49 10.18 3.54
CA THR A 80 4.54 9.76 4.46
C THR A 80 4.84 10.90 5.44
N ALA A 81 5.36 10.61 6.63
CA ALA A 81 5.73 11.62 7.63
C ALA A 81 7.02 12.41 7.28
N GLY A 82 7.47 12.36 6.02
CA GLY A 82 8.70 13.00 5.56
C GLY A 82 8.71 14.51 5.80
N SER A 83 9.89 15.05 6.09
CA SER A 83 10.13 16.50 6.08
C SER A 83 10.37 16.99 4.66
N LEU A 84 9.71 18.09 4.27
CA LEU A 84 9.99 18.80 3.01
C LEU A 84 11.38 19.46 3.02
#